data_AF-A0A961IJN4-F1
#
_entry.id   AF-A0A961IJN4-F1
#
_cell.length_a   1.000
_cell.length_b   1.000
_cell.length_c   1.000
_cell.angle_alpha   90.00
_cell.angle_beta   90.00
_cell.angle_gamma   90.00
#
_symmetry.space_group_name_H-M   'P 1'
#
loop_
_entity.id
_entity.type
_entity.pdbx_description
1 polymer ?
#
loop_
_entity_poly.entity_id
_entity_poly.type
_entity_poly.pdbx_seq_one_letter_code
_entity_poly.pdbx_strand_id
1 'polypeptide(L)'
;MSEQNIDTDNSTTQSKTITDANQSQHGDNGRPEGAATQNATETSQRLPVQKTYKLFIGGQFPRSESGHYYQAMGTDGRMLGNVCLASRKDLRDAVGAARSAQPAWGGRSAYNRSQILYRAAEMLEGRRVQFEAELVEQGQS
;
A
#
# COMPACT_ATOMS: atom_id res chain seq x y z
N MET A 1 -30.07 38.74 20.74
CA MET A 1 -31.42 38.31 20.36
C MET A 1 -31.30 37.79 18.94
N SER A 2 -31.43 36.50 18.63
CA SER A 2 -32.21 35.44 19.26
C SER A 2 -31.73 34.08 18.72
N GLU A 3 -31.76 33.08 19.59
CA GLU A 3 -31.57 31.65 19.29
C GLU A 3 -32.73 31.07 18.45
N GLN A 4 -32.45 29.97 17.75
CA GLN A 4 -33.27 28.75 17.51
C GLN A 4 -32.62 27.99 16.33
N ASN A 5 -31.90 26.89 16.50
CA ASN A 5 -32.26 25.53 16.96
C ASN A 5 -33.32 24.84 16.07
N ILE A 6 -32.87 23.92 15.21
CA ILE A 6 -33.67 22.83 14.63
C ILE A 6 -32.79 21.57 14.61
N ASP A 7 -33.23 20.58 15.39
CA ASP A 7 -32.84 19.17 15.45
C ASP A 7 -33.00 18.49 14.08
N THR A 8 -32.26 17.46 13.68
CA THR A 8 -32.46 16.01 13.92
C THR A 8 -31.61 15.36 12.78
N ASP A 9 -30.95 14.21 12.81
CA ASP A 9 -31.16 12.95 13.50
C ASP A 9 -29.87 12.12 13.24
N ASN A 10 -29.18 11.63 14.26
CA ASN A 10 -28.30 10.47 14.08
C ASN A 10 -28.47 9.54 15.26
N SER A 11 -29.41 8.62 15.07
CA SER A 11 -29.67 7.49 15.94
C SER A 11 -28.40 6.68 16.22
N THR A 12 -28.00 6.71 17.49
CA THR A 12 -27.90 5.53 18.35
C THR A 12 -27.14 4.32 17.77
N THR A 13 -25.88 4.15 18.18
CA THR A 13 -25.32 2.82 18.43
C THR A 13 -24.94 2.72 19.89
N GLN A 14 -25.71 1.92 20.63
CA GLN A 14 -25.59 1.71 22.06
C GLN A 14 -24.30 0.97 22.39
N SER A 15 -23.51 1.55 23.28
CA SER A 15 -22.56 0.81 24.11
C SER A 15 -23.34 -0.08 25.09
N LYS A 16 -22.98 -1.36 25.16
CA LYS A 16 -23.35 -2.24 26.28
C LYS A 16 -22.13 -3.02 26.74
N THR A 17 -21.47 -2.46 27.74
CA THR A 17 -20.74 -3.16 28.79
C THR A 17 -21.72 -4.05 29.55
N ILE A 18 -21.40 -5.32 29.77
CA ILE A 18 -22.02 -6.11 30.83
C ILE A 18 -20.90 -6.74 31.65
N THR A 19 -20.81 -6.24 32.88
CA THR A 19 -20.07 -6.78 34.00
C THR A 19 -21.10 -7.38 34.97
N ASP A 20 -20.68 -8.45 35.65
CA ASP A 20 -21.29 -9.14 36.80
C ASP A 20 -22.43 -10.14 36.60
N ALA A 21 -22.11 -11.43 36.79
CA ALA A 21 -22.73 -12.25 37.84
C ALA A 21 -21.87 -13.49 38.13
N ASN A 22 -21.25 -13.49 39.30
CA ASN A 22 -20.59 -14.62 39.95
C ASN A 22 -21.64 -15.44 40.70
N GLN A 23 -21.69 -16.75 40.48
CA GLN A 23 -22.38 -17.68 41.37
C GLN A 23 -21.57 -18.97 41.53
N SER A 24 -21.09 -19.18 42.75
CA SER A 24 -20.39 -20.39 43.22
C SER A 24 -21.30 -21.62 43.22
N GLN A 25 -20.75 -22.82 43.05
CA GLN A 25 -20.68 -23.86 44.11
C GLN A 25 -19.77 -25.06 43.71
N HIS A 26 -18.85 -25.36 44.63
CA HIS A 26 -18.11 -26.58 45.00
C HIS A 26 -17.80 -27.76 44.04
N GLY A 27 -16.51 -28.10 44.02
CA GLY A 27 -15.98 -29.43 43.70
C GLY A 27 -14.45 -29.46 43.74
N ASP A 28 -13.89 -29.79 44.91
CA ASP A 28 -12.46 -30.03 45.17
C ASP A 28 -11.95 -31.28 44.41
N ASN A 29 -10.85 -31.13 43.67
CA ASN A 29 -9.81 -32.17 43.56
C ASN A 29 -8.61 -31.68 42.72
N GLY A 30 -7.45 -31.59 43.37
CA GLY A 30 -6.17 -32.02 42.76
C GLY A 30 -5.35 -30.95 42.03
N ARG A 31 -4.39 -30.38 42.76
CA ARG A 31 -3.20 -29.70 42.22
C ARG A 31 -2.31 -30.72 41.50
N PRO A 32 -1.79 -30.38 40.30
CA PRO A 32 -0.37 -30.62 40.07
C PRO A 32 0.37 -29.31 39.75
N GLU A 33 1.38 -29.06 40.58
CA GLU A 33 2.47 -28.12 40.30
C GLU A 33 3.20 -28.52 39.02
N GLY A 34 3.59 -27.52 38.23
CA GLY A 34 4.74 -27.64 37.33
C GLY A 34 4.46 -28.08 35.91
N ALA A 35 4.05 -27.13 35.05
CA ALA A 35 4.46 -27.12 33.65
C ALA A 35 4.51 -25.66 33.19
N ALA A 36 5.71 -25.08 33.16
CA ALA A 36 5.95 -23.84 32.45
C ALA A 36 5.72 -24.09 30.96
N THR A 37 4.53 -23.79 30.47
CA THR A 37 4.27 -23.70 29.04
C THR A 37 5.13 -22.57 28.51
N GLN A 38 6.21 -22.96 27.83
CA GLN A 38 7.03 -22.06 27.05
C GLN A 38 6.12 -21.46 25.97
N ASN A 39 5.59 -20.26 26.23
CA ASN A 39 5.02 -19.43 25.19
C ASN A 39 6.19 -18.96 24.33
N ALA A 40 6.65 -19.84 23.44
CA ALA A 40 7.45 -19.46 22.30
C ALA A 40 6.67 -18.35 21.61
N THR A 41 7.22 -17.14 21.69
CA THR A 41 6.72 -16.01 20.93
C THR A 41 7.04 -16.33 19.47
N GLU A 42 6.19 -17.15 18.83
CA GLU A 42 6.16 -17.27 17.38
C GLU A 42 5.77 -15.89 16.88
N THR A 43 6.77 -15.09 16.54
CA THR A 43 6.60 -13.91 15.70
C THR A 43 6.01 -14.41 14.39
N SER A 44 4.68 -14.38 14.29
CA SER A 44 3.93 -14.74 13.09
C SER A 44 4.57 -14.02 11.91
N GLN A 45 5.31 -14.76 11.08
CA GLN A 45 5.94 -14.18 9.90
C GLN A 45 4.84 -13.61 9.03
N ARG A 46 4.89 -12.29 8.77
CA ARG A 46 3.88 -11.65 7.93
C ARG A 46 4.02 -12.21 6.53
N LEU A 47 2.94 -12.82 6.04
CA LEU A 47 2.87 -13.27 4.66
C LEU A 47 3.02 -12.06 3.73
N PRO A 48 4.02 -12.03 2.83
CA PRO A 48 4.19 -10.91 1.91
C PRO A 48 3.00 -10.84 0.94
N VAL A 49 2.24 -9.76 1.01
CA VAL A 49 1.18 -9.47 0.05
C VAL A 49 1.81 -8.94 -1.22
N GLN A 50 1.69 -9.71 -2.29
CA GLN A 50 2.32 -9.39 -3.57
C GLN A 50 1.62 -8.20 -4.24
N LYS A 51 2.41 -7.21 -4.65
CA LYS A 51 1.90 -6.00 -5.30
C LYS A 51 1.72 -6.22 -6.81
N THR A 52 0.72 -5.54 -7.37
CA THR A 52 0.58 -5.36 -8.82
C THR A 52 1.07 -3.97 -9.20
N TYR A 53 2.17 -3.91 -9.96
CA TYR A 53 2.68 -2.69 -10.55
C TYR A 53 1.82 -2.29 -11.74
N LYS A 54 1.21 -1.11 -11.61
CA LYS A 54 0.31 -0.50 -12.60
C LYS A 54 1.09 0.36 -13.59
N LEU A 55 0.46 0.70 -14.70
CA LEU A 55 1.01 1.69 -15.64
C LEU A 55 0.96 3.08 -14.99
N PHE A 56 1.76 4.02 -15.50
CA PHE A 56 1.67 5.44 -15.13
C PHE A 56 1.38 6.27 -16.38
N ILE A 57 0.12 6.71 -16.54
CA ILE A 57 -0.36 7.40 -17.73
C ILE A 57 -1.17 8.62 -17.30
N GLY A 58 -0.83 9.80 -17.84
CA GLY A 58 -1.56 11.04 -17.58
C GLY A 58 -1.61 11.46 -16.11
N GLY A 59 -0.58 11.11 -15.32
CA GLY A 59 -0.55 11.40 -13.87
C GLY A 59 -1.36 10.44 -13.01
N GLN A 60 -1.91 9.36 -13.59
CA GLN A 60 -2.68 8.34 -12.89
C GLN A 60 -1.99 6.98 -12.94
N PHE A 61 -2.39 6.07 -12.05
CA PHE A 61 -1.93 4.68 -12.03
C PHE A 61 -3.02 3.69 -12.49
N PRO A 62 -3.39 3.64 -13.79
CA PRO A 62 -4.37 2.68 -14.30
C PRO A 62 -3.76 1.28 -14.48
N ARG A 63 -4.61 0.25 -14.43
CA ARG A 63 -4.24 -1.07 -15.00
C ARG A 63 -4.28 -0.99 -16.53
N SER A 64 -3.58 -1.91 -17.19
CA SER A 64 -3.71 -2.06 -18.65
C SER A 64 -5.18 -2.29 -19.02
N GLU A 65 -5.63 -1.67 -20.11
CA GLU A 65 -6.96 -1.93 -20.64
C GLU A 65 -7.19 -3.40 -20.98
N SER A 66 -6.16 -4.13 -21.40
CA SER A 66 -6.24 -5.58 -21.67
C SER A 66 -6.44 -6.43 -20.42
N GLY A 67 -6.17 -5.88 -19.23
CA GLY A 67 -6.12 -6.64 -17.97
C GLY A 67 -4.93 -7.62 -17.85
N HIS A 68 -4.11 -7.75 -18.90
CA HIS A 68 -2.97 -8.68 -18.88
C HIS A 68 -1.84 -8.18 -17.96
N TYR A 69 -1.14 -9.15 -17.39
CA TYR A 69 0.04 -8.94 -16.57
C TYR A 69 1.01 -10.10 -16.77
N TYR A 70 2.28 -9.86 -16.43
CA TYR A 70 3.28 -10.90 -16.31
C TYR A 70 3.91 -10.85 -14.92
N GLN A 71 4.51 -11.96 -14.51
CA GLN A 71 5.21 -12.06 -13.24
C GLN A 71 6.66 -11.58 -13.42
N ALA A 72 7.06 -10.60 -12.63
CA ALA A 72 8.47 -10.25 -12.48
C ALA A 72 9.12 -11.28 -11.57
N MET A 73 10.20 -11.90 -12.04
CA MET A 73 10.96 -12.93 -11.30
C MET A 73 12.29 -12.35 -10.84
N GLY A 74 12.69 -12.71 -9.63
CA GLY A 74 14.01 -12.40 -9.10
C GLY A 74 15.06 -13.40 -9.57
N THR A 75 16.33 -13.10 -9.30
CA THR A 75 17.46 -13.99 -9.65
C THR A 75 17.44 -15.33 -8.93
N ASP A 76 16.78 -15.39 -7.78
CA ASP A 76 16.55 -16.59 -6.97
C ASP A 76 15.35 -17.43 -7.47
N GLY A 77 14.67 -16.99 -8.54
CA GLY A 77 13.46 -17.62 -9.06
C GLY A 77 12.19 -17.27 -8.29
N ARG A 78 12.25 -16.40 -7.28
CA ARG A 78 11.09 -15.93 -6.52
C ARG A 78 10.29 -14.92 -7.35
N MET A 79 8.96 -14.99 -7.25
CA MET A 79 8.08 -13.95 -7.80
C MET A 79 8.20 -12.65 -6.99
N LEU A 80 8.61 -11.56 -7.66
CA LEU A 80 8.74 -10.21 -7.09
C LEU A 80 7.42 -9.43 -7.13
N GLY A 81 6.54 -9.76 -8.09
CA GLY A 81 5.23 -9.13 -8.21
C GLY A 81 4.65 -9.25 -9.61
N ASN A 82 3.42 -8.76 -9.77
CA ASN A 82 2.74 -8.73 -11.07
C ASN A 82 2.95 -7.37 -11.73
N VAL A 83 3.31 -7.34 -13.01
CA VAL A 83 3.49 -6.11 -13.78
C VAL A 83 2.50 -6.08 -14.93
N CYS A 84 1.75 -4.98 -15.08
CA CYS A 84 0.82 -4.83 -16.21
C CYS A 84 1.53 -4.96 -17.56
N LEU A 85 0.96 -5.77 -18.45
CA LEU A 85 1.40 -5.89 -19.83
C LEU A 85 0.61 -4.90 -20.69
N ALA A 86 1.26 -3.82 -21.12
CA ALA A 86 0.58 -2.74 -21.84
C ALA A 86 0.06 -3.19 -23.21
N SER A 87 -1.17 -2.75 -23.53
CA SER A 87 -1.81 -2.97 -24.83
C SER A 87 -1.46 -1.83 -25.81
N ARG A 88 -1.82 -2.02 -27.09
CA ARG A 88 -1.72 -0.94 -28.10
C ARG A 88 -2.58 0.28 -27.75
N LYS A 89 -3.70 0.07 -27.03
CA LYS A 89 -4.54 1.17 -26.58
C LYS A 89 -3.86 1.96 -25.48
N ASP A 90 -3.27 1.27 -24.49
CA ASP A 90 -2.51 1.93 -23.41
C ASP A 90 -1.38 2.80 -23.97
N LEU A 91 -0.68 2.33 -25.02
CA LEU A 91 0.33 3.12 -25.72
C LEU A 91 -0.25 4.38 -26.37
N ARG A 92 -1.40 4.29 -27.05
CA ARG A 92 -2.07 5.46 -27.65
C ARG A 92 -2.48 6.46 -26.58
N ASP A 93 -3.02 5.98 -25.46
CA ASP A 93 -3.42 6.83 -24.34
C ASP A 93 -2.21 7.52 -23.71
N ALA A 94 -1.09 6.81 -23.55
CA ALA A 94 0.18 7.37 -23.07
C ALA A 94 0.75 8.43 -24.01
N VAL A 95 0.77 8.18 -25.32
CA VAL A 95 1.23 9.15 -26.32
C VAL A 95 0.32 10.37 -26.37
N GLY A 96 -1.00 10.17 -26.29
CA GLY A 96 -1.98 11.25 -26.22
C GLY A 96 -1.72 12.16 -25.01
N ALA A 97 -1.59 11.58 -23.83
CA ALA A 97 -1.29 12.31 -22.60
C ALA A 97 0.05 13.08 -22.69
N ALA A 98 1.10 12.45 -23.22
CA ALA A 98 2.40 13.08 -23.40
C ALA A 98 2.33 14.26 -24.39
N ARG A 99 1.59 14.11 -25.51
CA ARG A 99 1.41 15.18 -26.51
C ARG A 99 0.62 16.36 -25.94
N SER A 100 -0.43 16.10 -25.19
CA SER A 100 -1.21 17.16 -24.52
C SER A 100 -0.38 17.92 -23.47
N ALA A 101 0.53 17.25 -22.77
CA ALA A 101 1.38 17.89 -21.75
C ALA A 101 2.58 18.66 -22.33
N GLN A 102 3.02 18.33 -23.55
CA GLN A 102 4.28 18.82 -24.11
C GLN A 102 4.35 20.36 -24.24
N PRO A 103 3.34 21.08 -24.74
CA PRO A 103 3.43 22.54 -24.88
C PRO A 103 3.57 23.24 -23.52
N ALA A 104 2.78 22.81 -22.53
CA ALA A 104 2.82 23.36 -21.18
C ALA A 104 4.16 23.07 -20.47
N TRP A 105 4.74 21.88 -20.67
CA TRP A 105 6.06 21.54 -20.13
C TRP A 105 7.20 22.32 -20.83
N GLY A 106 7.14 22.39 -22.16
CA GLY A 106 8.11 23.10 -22.98
C GLY A 106 8.12 24.60 -22.71
N GLY A 107 6.95 25.20 -22.45
CA GLY A 107 6.80 26.61 -22.11
C GLY A 107 7.30 27.01 -20.72
N ARG A 108 7.63 26.06 -19.83
CA ARG A 108 8.21 26.38 -18.51
C ARG A 108 9.62 26.95 -18.65
N SER A 109 10.01 27.84 -17.73
CA SER A 109 11.41 28.30 -17.67
C SER A 109 12.34 27.16 -17.24
N ALA A 110 13.63 27.28 -17.60
CA ALA A 110 14.66 26.34 -17.16
C ALA A 110 14.71 26.23 -15.62
N TYR A 111 14.56 27.34 -14.90
CA TYR A 111 14.50 27.37 -13.44
C TYR A 111 13.31 26.57 -12.89
N ASN A 112 12.11 26.70 -13.46
CA ASN A 112 10.96 25.92 -13.01
C ASN A 112 11.17 24.41 -13.22
N ARG A 113 11.76 24.01 -14.35
CA ARG A 113 12.07 22.60 -14.60
C ARG A 113 13.18 22.09 -13.68
N SER A 114 14.20 22.88 -13.37
CA SER A 114 15.27 22.48 -12.46
C SER A 114 14.77 22.23 -11.04
N GLN A 115 13.84 23.05 -10.54
CA GLN A 115 13.20 22.83 -9.24
C GLN A 115 12.44 21.49 -9.19
N ILE A 116 11.69 21.17 -10.25
CA ILE A 116 10.95 19.89 -10.34
C ILE A 116 11.92 18.71 -10.35
N LEU A 117 13.01 18.80 -11.13
CA LEU A 117 14.04 17.75 -11.22
C LEU A 117 14.79 17.59 -9.90
N TYR A 118 15.12 18.69 -9.22
CA TYR A 118 15.75 18.65 -7.90
C TYR A 118 14.86 17.93 -6.89
N ARG A 119 13.56 18.25 -6.88
CA ARG A 119 12.62 17.56 -6.01
C ARG A 119 12.52 16.07 -6.32
N ALA A 120 12.54 15.69 -7.60
CA ALA A 120 12.56 14.28 -7.99
C ALA A 120 13.83 13.58 -7.48
N ALA A 121 15.00 14.24 -7.56
CA ALA A 121 16.26 13.71 -7.04
C ALA A 121 16.24 13.52 -5.52
N GLU A 122 15.73 14.48 -4.75
CA GLU A 122 15.57 14.33 -3.29
C GLU A 122 14.71 13.11 -2.92
N MET A 123 13.62 12.88 -3.65
CA MET A 123 12.72 11.74 -3.42
C MET A 123 13.33 10.40 -3.86
N LEU A 124 14.30 10.42 -4.77
CA LEU A 124 15.08 9.24 -5.14
C LEU A 124 16.13 8.95 -4.07
N GLU A 125 16.88 9.97 -3.64
CA GLU A 125 17.91 9.83 -2.60
C GLU A 125 17.32 9.29 -1.28
N GLY A 126 16.18 9.85 -0.84
CA GLY A 126 15.51 9.37 0.37
C GLY A 126 15.03 7.91 0.30
N ARG A 127 14.96 7.31 -0.90
CA ARG A 127 14.56 5.91 -1.13
C ARG A 127 15.69 5.05 -1.70
N ARG A 128 16.93 5.55 -1.72
CA ARG A 128 18.09 4.88 -2.34
C ARG A 128 18.24 3.42 -1.91
N VAL A 129 18.21 3.15 -0.60
CA VAL A 129 18.36 1.78 -0.05
C VAL A 129 17.29 0.83 -0.57
N GLN A 130 16.04 1.30 -0.72
CA GLN A 130 14.96 0.50 -1.27
C GLN A 130 15.22 0.18 -2.75
N PHE A 131 15.60 1.18 -3.56
CA PHE A 131 15.88 0.98 -4.98
C PHE A 131 17.08 0.05 -5.20
N GLU A 132 18.14 0.19 -4.40
CA GLU A 132 19.31 -0.71 -4.45
C GLU A 132 18.91 -2.16 -4.18
N ALA A 133 18.12 -2.40 -3.13
CA ALA A 133 17.61 -3.73 -2.82
C ALA A 133 16.76 -4.31 -3.96
N GLU A 134 15.85 -3.50 -4.53
CA GLU A 134 14.99 -3.91 -5.65
C GLU A 134 15.81 -4.23 -6.93
N LEU A 135 16.88 -3.48 -7.20
CA LEU A 135 17.76 -3.72 -8.35
C LEU A 135 18.56 -5.02 -8.21
N VAL A 136 19.09 -5.28 -7.01
CA VAL A 136 19.80 -6.53 -6.70
C VAL A 136 18.86 -7.73 -6.84
N GLU A 137 17.62 -7.63 -6.34
CA GLU A 137 16.60 -8.69 -6.50
C GLU A 137 16.30 -8.99 -7.98
N GLN A 138 16.35 -7.96 -8.84
CA GLN A 138 16.16 -8.09 -10.29
C GLN A 138 17.42 -8.52 -11.05
N GLY A 139 18.55 -8.69 -10.36
CA GLY A 139 19.81 -9.16 -10.95
C GLY A 139 20.66 -8.09 -11.63
N GLN A 140 20.43 -6.82 -11.30
CA GLN A 140 21.33 -5.74 -11.68
C GLN A 140 22.45 -5.65 -10.63
N SER A 141 23.70 -5.81 -11.06
CA SER A 141 24.92 -5.79 -10.23
C SER A 141 25.56 -4.42 -10.16
#